data_AF-A0A2D6BP93-F1
#
_entry.id   AF-A0A2D6BP93-F1
#
_cell.length_a   1.000
_cell.length_b   1.000
_cell.length_c   1.000
_cell.angle_alpha   90.00
_cell.angle_beta   90.00
_cell.angle_gamma   90.00
#
_symmetry.space_group_name_H-M   'P 1'
#
loop_
_entity.id
_entity.type
_entity.pdbx_description
1 polymer ?
#
loop_
_entity_poly.entity_id
_entity_poly.type
_entity_poly.pdbx_seq_one_letter_code
_entity_poly.pdbx_strand_id
1 'polypeptide(L)'
;MVATRKRVYLVLRAGWWHYRRRVPADLAPLAGQVEWVRSLDTRDPAIARGRAARVDALVEAMVQQLRSLRAMGAAEDLISRLCRTYFRRGIKRDREFRSQWAAPTNRGYPAEVEFADHVAIYWEALAEEDERMVRGDRTGVEEEARELLEGTGEGLASASFDRLCWELQRTKLRLLRDCAEEWEADYSGRPRRSEVAGATAGGGPGAAGTDRSLRAAVDEWLESESGSWEDKGVAETKRNLDRLLQLVGDRPVDEVRRDDIAKLKSLLQRVPKGTQASVDIRGFLSGEEPPPEKRPSATTVSKAIGRVAAFFAYAEDREWIERNPAF
;
A
#
# COMPACT_ATOMS: atom_id res chain seq x y z
N MET A 1 41.67 -36.62 2.64
CA MET A 1 41.59 -37.44 1.40
C MET A 1 40.77 -36.70 0.35
N VAL A 2 41.41 -36.06 -0.62
CA VAL A 2 40.72 -35.36 -1.71
C VAL A 2 40.38 -36.39 -2.78
N ALA A 3 39.09 -36.74 -2.91
CA ALA A 3 38.61 -37.61 -3.96
C ALA A 3 38.85 -36.96 -5.33
N THR A 4 39.80 -37.48 -6.10
CA THR A 4 40.09 -37.07 -7.48
C THR A 4 38.90 -37.43 -8.37
N ARG A 5 37.89 -36.56 -8.43
CA ARG A 5 36.71 -36.76 -9.30
C ARG A 5 37.18 -36.76 -10.76
N LYS A 6 37.05 -37.92 -11.40
CA LYS A 6 37.33 -38.15 -12.83
C LYS A 6 36.31 -37.38 -13.68
N ARG A 7 36.51 -36.07 -13.84
CA ARG A 7 35.68 -35.20 -14.69
C ARG A 7 36.28 -35.13 -16.09
N VAL A 8 36.01 -36.16 -16.90
CA VAL A 8 36.43 -36.17 -18.31
C VAL A 8 35.30 -35.53 -19.12
N TYR A 9 35.29 -34.20 -19.19
CA TYR A 9 34.39 -33.42 -20.05
C TYR A 9 34.93 -33.33 -21.50
N LEU A 10 35.63 -34.35 -21.96
CA LEU A 10 36.32 -34.38 -23.26
C LEU A 10 35.51 -35.17 -24.28
N VAL A 11 35.31 -34.57 -25.46
CA VAL A 11 34.64 -35.20 -26.59
C VAL A 11 35.48 -34.97 -27.84
N LEU A 12 35.76 -36.02 -28.60
CA LEU A 12 36.42 -35.91 -29.91
C LEU A 12 35.37 -35.68 -31.00
N ARG A 13 35.53 -34.64 -31.82
CA ARG A 13 34.67 -34.37 -33.00
C ARG A 13 35.55 -34.02 -34.19
N ALA A 14 35.37 -34.72 -35.30
CA ALA A 14 36.11 -34.48 -36.55
C ALA A 14 37.64 -34.35 -36.36
N GLY A 15 38.22 -35.16 -35.48
CA GLY A 15 39.66 -35.16 -35.17
C GLY A 15 40.14 -34.08 -34.19
N TRP A 16 39.25 -33.21 -33.70
CA TRP A 16 39.57 -32.17 -32.72
C TRP A 16 38.90 -32.44 -31.37
N TRP A 17 39.62 -32.15 -30.28
CA TRP A 17 39.09 -32.29 -28.93
C TRP A 17 38.23 -31.08 -28.55
N HIS A 18 37.08 -31.34 -27.93
CA HIS A 18 36.17 -30.36 -27.38
C HIS A 18 35.95 -30.61 -25.89
N TYR A 19 35.76 -29.52 -25.14
CA TYR A 19 35.15 -29.53 -23.83
C TYR A 19 33.63 -29.51 -23.98
N ARG A 20 32.92 -30.41 -23.29
CA ARG A 20 31.46 -30.44 -23.23
C ARG A 20 30.99 -30.72 -21.81
N ARG A 21 30.25 -29.78 -21.23
CA ARG A 21 29.63 -29.91 -19.91
C ARG A 21 28.17 -29.47 -19.98
N ARG A 22 27.30 -30.26 -19.34
CA ARG A 22 25.88 -29.89 -19.20
C ARG A 22 25.74 -28.74 -18.20
N VAL A 23 24.91 -27.75 -18.53
CA VAL A 23 24.55 -26.68 -17.61
C VAL A 23 23.67 -27.28 -16.49
N PRO A 24 23.95 -27.00 -15.21
CA PRO A 24 23.08 -27.42 -14.12
C PRO A 24 21.63 -26.95 -14.35
N ALA A 25 20.65 -27.82 -14.10
CA ALA A 25 19.24 -27.53 -14.41
C ALA A 25 18.73 -26.27 -13.69
N ASP A 26 19.26 -26.00 -12.49
CA ASP A 26 19.03 -24.79 -11.70
C ASP A 26 19.53 -23.50 -12.38
N LEU A 27 20.44 -23.59 -13.34
CA LEU A 27 21.05 -22.44 -14.00
C LEU A 27 20.66 -22.31 -15.47
N ALA A 28 20.03 -23.33 -16.07
CA ALA A 28 19.64 -23.30 -17.48
C ALA A 28 18.78 -22.07 -17.87
N PRO A 29 17.80 -21.62 -17.05
CA PRO A 29 17.04 -20.40 -17.35
C PRO A 29 17.88 -19.12 -17.36
N LEU A 30 18.91 -19.05 -16.50
CA LEU A 30 19.79 -17.88 -16.39
C LEU A 30 20.92 -17.89 -17.44
N ALA A 31 21.45 -19.07 -17.75
CA ALA A 31 22.54 -19.24 -18.70
C ALA A 31 22.08 -19.21 -20.17
N GLY A 32 20.77 -19.30 -20.43
CA GLY A 32 20.17 -19.29 -21.78
C GLY A 32 20.49 -20.51 -22.64
N GLN A 33 21.13 -21.54 -22.08
CA GLN A 33 21.59 -22.72 -22.80
C GLN A 33 21.64 -23.95 -21.88
N VAL A 34 21.58 -25.14 -22.48
CA VAL A 34 21.54 -26.43 -21.75
C VAL A 34 22.89 -27.13 -21.66
N GLU A 35 23.84 -26.75 -22.52
CA GLU A 35 25.19 -27.30 -22.56
C GLU A 35 26.21 -26.23 -22.94
N TRP A 36 27.38 -26.26 -22.30
CA TRP A 36 28.56 -25.48 -22.71
C TRP A 36 29.50 -26.36 -23.52
N VAL A 37 29.78 -25.94 -24.75
CA VAL A 37 30.69 -26.63 -25.68
C VAL A 37 31.77 -25.67 -26.15
N ARG A 38 33.03 -26.09 -26.06
CA ARG A 38 34.18 -25.28 -26.52
C ARG A 38 35.22 -26.15 -27.20
N SER A 39 35.69 -25.75 -28.38
CA SER A 39 36.87 -26.40 -29.00
C SER A 39 38.10 -26.19 -28.14
N LEU A 40 38.89 -27.25 -27.94
CA LEU A 40 40.19 -27.18 -27.27
C LEU A 40 41.32 -26.97 -28.25
N ASP A 41 41.03 -26.87 -29.56
CA ASP A 41 41.97 -26.55 -30.62
C ASP A 41 43.24 -27.41 -30.61
N THR A 42 43.07 -28.70 -30.38
CA THR A 42 44.15 -29.68 -30.43
C THR A 42 43.62 -31.05 -30.84
N ARG A 43 44.48 -31.84 -31.48
CA ARG A 43 44.26 -33.26 -31.77
C ARG A 43 44.96 -34.17 -30.75
N ASP A 44 45.90 -33.61 -29.99
CA ASP A 44 46.68 -34.34 -28.98
C ASP A 44 45.86 -34.50 -27.67
N PRO A 45 45.60 -35.75 -27.23
CA PRO A 45 44.82 -36.02 -26.02
C PRO A 45 45.47 -35.53 -24.72
N ALA A 46 46.80 -35.42 -24.63
CA ALA A 46 47.48 -34.91 -23.45
C ALA A 46 47.30 -33.40 -23.31
N ILE A 47 47.50 -32.67 -24.42
CA ILE A 47 47.25 -31.22 -24.48
C ILE A 47 45.75 -30.94 -24.23
N ALA A 48 44.86 -31.76 -24.80
CA ALA A 48 43.41 -31.63 -24.60
C ALA A 48 43.02 -31.75 -23.13
N ARG A 49 43.58 -32.70 -22.37
CA ARG A 49 43.33 -32.83 -20.93
C ARG A 49 43.72 -31.58 -20.15
N GLY A 50 44.91 -31.04 -20.42
CA GLY A 50 45.38 -29.82 -19.77
C GLY A 50 44.49 -28.61 -20.07
N ARG A 51 44.11 -28.43 -21.34
CA ARG A 51 43.20 -27.34 -21.77
C ARG A 51 41.79 -27.52 -21.20
N ALA A 52 41.26 -28.73 -21.20
CA ALA A 52 39.95 -29.05 -20.62
C ALA A 52 39.90 -28.74 -19.12
N ALA A 53 40.96 -29.07 -18.36
CA ALA A 53 41.02 -28.76 -16.93
C ALA A 53 40.98 -27.24 -16.65
N ARG A 54 41.69 -26.44 -17.46
CA ARG A 54 41.62 -24.97 -17.36
C ARG A 54 40.23 -24.43 -17.68
N VAL A 55 39.61 -24.93 -18.74
CA VAL A 55 38.24 -24.55 -19.10
C VAL A 55 37.26 -24.96 -18.00
N ASP A 56 37.40 -26.14 -17.40
CA ASP A 56 36.52 -26.59 -16.33
C ASP A 56 36.60 -25.72 -15.08
N ALA A 57 37.81 -25.28 -14.69
CA ALA A 57 37.99 -24.38 -13.57
C ALA A 57 37.29 -23.02 -13.79
N LEU A 58 37.39 -22.47 -15.01
CA LEU A 58 36.68 -21.24 -15.38
C LEU A 58 35.16 -21.44 -15.37
N VAL A 59 34.69 -22.56 -15.92
CA VAL A 59 33.26 -22.90 -15.93
C VAL A 59 32.73 -23.11 -14.52
N GLU A 60 33.49 -23.74 -13.63
CA GLU A 60 33.10 -23.91 -12.22
C GLU A 60 32.99 -22.57 -11.51
N ALA A 61 33.93 -21.64 -11.73
CA ALA A 61 33.85 -20.28 -11.19
C ALA A 61 32.61 -19.53 -11.71
N MET A 62 32.32 -19.65 -13.01
CA MET A 62 31.11 -19.07 -13.62
C MET A 62 29.82 -19.68 -13.03
N VAL A 63 29.78 -20.99 -12.81
CA VAL A 63 28.65 -21.67 -12.15
C VAL A 63 28.43 -21.14 -10.74
N GLN A 64 29.50 -20.96 -9.96
CA GLN A 64 29.42 -20.38 -8.62
C GLN A 64 28.88 -18.96 -8.67
N GLN A 65 29.39 -18.11 -9.57
CA GLN A 65 28.91 -16.75 -9.75
C GLN A 65 27.42 -16.70 -10.14
N LEU A 66 26.98 -17.54 -11.07
CA LEU A 66 25.57 -17.62 -11.47
C LEU A 66 24.66 -18.06 -10.32
N ARG A 67 25.11 -19.00 -9.47
CA ARG A 67 24.36 -19.40 -8.27
C ARG A 67 24.27 -18.26 -7.26
N SER A 68 25.34 -17.50 -7.07
CA SER A 68 25.32 -16.31 -6.21
C SER A 68 24.34 -15.25 -6.73
N LEU A 69 24.35 -14.95 -8.03
CA LEU A 69 23.38 -14.02 -8.65
C LEU A 69 21.93 -14.50 -8.46
N ARG A 70 21.67 -15.79 -8.67
CA ARG A 70 20.35 -16.39 -8.44
C ARG A 70 19.91 -16.25 -6.98
N ALA A 71 20.80 -16.55 -6.04
CA ALA A 71 20.50 -16.46 -4.61
C ALA A 71 20.20 -15.02 -4.18
N MET A 72 20.95 -14.04 -4.70
CA MET A 72 20.68 -12.62 -4.46
C MET A 72 19.31 -12.21 -5.03
N GLY A 73 18.97 -12.61 -6.26
CA GLY A 73 17.65 -12.32 -6.83
C GLY A 73 16.50 -12.91 -6.01
N ALA A 74 16.63 -14.17 -5.59
CA ALA A 74 15.64 -14.81 -4.73
C ALA A 74 15.49 -14.11 -3.36
N ALA A 75 16.60 -13.64 -2.78
CA ALA A 75 16.58 -12.88 -1.54
C ALA A 75 15.87 -11.52 -1.71
N GLU A 76 16.15 -10.78 -2.79
CA GLU A 76 15.47 -9.51 -3.09
C GLU A 76 13.96 -9.70 -3.31
N ASP A 77 13.56 -10.76 -4.02
CA ASP A 77 12.15 -11.10 -4.22
C ASP A 77 11.46 -11.42 -2.88
N LEU A 78 12.12 -12.18 -2.00
CA LEU A 78 11.62 -12.47 -0.66
C LEU A 78 11.50 -11.18 0.16
N ILE A 79 12.54 -10.33 0.21
CA ILE A 79 12.51 -9.05 0.92
C ILE A 79 11.33 -8.18 0.45
N SER A 80 11.15 -8.05 -0.87
CA SER A 80 10.04 -7.26 -1.43
C SER A 80 8.68 -7.84 -1.04
N ARG A 81 8.52 -9.17 -1.08
CA ARG A 81 7.28 -9.84 -0.65
C ARG A 81 6.99 -9.62 0.84
N LEU A 82 8.00 -9.74 1.70
CA LEU A 82 7.84 -9.55 3.14
C LEU A 82 7.46 -8.11 3.47
N CYS A 83 8.13 -7.12 2.88
CA CYS A 83 7.79 -5.70 3.07
C CYS A 83 6.35 -5.39 2.62
N ARG A 84 5.93 -5.91 1.45
CA ARG A 84 4.53 -5.77 0.98
C ARG A 84 3.54 -6.42 1.93
N THR A 85 3.88 -7.58 2.48
CA THR A 85 3.04 -8.32 3.42
C THR A 85 2.89 -7.53 4.73
N TYR A 86 4.00 -7.04 5.28
CA TYR A 86 4.02 -6.19 6.46
C TYR A 86 3.14 -4.95 6.29
N PHE A 87 3.35 -4.19 5.21
CA PHE A 87 2.56 -3.00 4.91
C PHE A 87 1.06 -3.30 4.82
N ARG A 88 0.68 -4.36 4.09
CA ARG A 88 -0.74 -4.76 3.96
C ARG A 88 -1.35 -5.18 5.28
N ARG A 89 -0.61 -5.92 6.12
CA ARG A 89 -1.08 -6.31 7.45
C ARG A 89 -1.26 -5.09 8.35
N GLY A 90 -0.32 -4.14 8.31
CA GLY A 90 -0.40 -2.88 9.05
C GLY A 90 -1.63 -2.05 8.69
N ILE A 91 -1.84 -1.79 7.39
CA ILE A 91 -3.02 -1.06 6.90
C ILE A 91 -4.31 -1.80 7.27
N LYS A 92 -4.35 -3.13 7.12
CA LYS A 92 -5.53 -3.92 7.50
C LYS A 92 -5.83 -3.76 9.00
N ARG A 93 -4.82 -3.88 9.87
CA ARG A 93 -4.98 -3.73 11.32
C ARG A 93 -5.45 -2.33 11.71
N ASP A 94 -4.88 -1.29 11.10
CA ASP A 94 -5.33 0.10 11.31
C ASP A 94 -6.80 0.27 10.89
N ARG A 95 -7.21 -0.26 9.74
CA ARG A 95 -8.59 -0.19 9.27
C ARG A 95 -9.57 -0.99 10.13
N GLU A 96 -9.18 -2.18 10.58
CA GLU A 96 -9.97 -2.97 11.54
C GLU A 96 -10.13 -2.22 12.86
N PHE A 97 -9.05 -1.60 13.35
CA PHE A 97 -9.09 -0.78 14.53
C PHE A 97 -10.01 0.44 14.35
N ARG A 98 -9.92 1.16 13.21
CA ARG A 98 -10.86 2.24 12.85
C ARG A 98 -12.30 1.76 12.82
N SER A 99 -12.56 0.60 12.23
CA SER A 99 -13.91 0.03 12.15
C SER A 99 -14.47 -0.32 13.53
N GLN A 100 -13.63 -0.81 14.46
CA GLN A 100 -14.01 -1.07 15.85
C GLN A 100 -14.17 0.21 16.66
N TRP A 101 -13.33 1.22 16.38
CA TRP A 101 -13.39 2.55 16.98
C TRP A 101 -14.64 3.33 16.52
N ALA A 102 -15.07 3.10 15.28
CA ALA A 102 -16.31 3.63 14.71
C ALA A 102 -17.55 2.78 15.06
N ALA A 103 -17.35 1.54 15.53
CA ALA A 103 -18.45 0.71 16.00
C ALA A 103 -18.99 1.31 17.30
N PRO A 104 -20.30 1.59 17.40
CA PRO A 104 -20.91 2.04 18.63
C PRO A 104 -20.88 0.89 19.63
N THR A 105 -19.78 0.75 20.36
CA THR A 105 -19.87 0.15 21.68
C THR A 105 -20.79 1.05 22.50
N ASN A 106 -21.50 0.47 23.46
CA ASN A 106 -22.68 1.00 24.15
C ASN A 106 -22.45 2.28 25.02
N ARG A 107 -21.49 3.15 24.64
CA ARG A 107 -21.03 4.38 25.29
C ARG A 107 -20.43 5.38 24.28
N GLY A 108 -21.25 5.93 23.39
CA GLY A 108 -20.93 7.18 22.67
C GLY A 108 -19.70 7.17 21.75
N TYR A 109 -19.57 8.22 20.95
CA TYR A 109 -18.35 8.48 20.19
C TYR A 109 -17.19 8.80 21.15
N PRO A 110 -15.96 8.37 20.86
CA PRO A 110 -14.79 8.76 21.65
C PRO A 110 -14.65 10.28 21.70
N ALA A 111 -14.18 10.78 22.83
CA ALA A 111 -14.02 12.21 23.05
C ALA A 111 -12.98 12.80 22.07
N GLU A 112 -13.05 14.10 21.77
CA GLU A 112 -12.09 14.78 20.88
C GLU A 112 -10.64 14.60 21.32
N VAL A 113 -10.42 14.59 22.63
CA VAL A 113 -9.11 14.35 23.25
C VAL A 113 -8.64 12.93 22.92
N GLU A 114 -9.48 11.91 23.09
CA GLU A 114 -9.14 10.51 22.80
C GLU A 114 -8.79 10.28 21.32
N PHE A 115 -9.46 10.96 20.39
CA PHE A 115 -9.12 10.91 18.97
C PHE A 115 -7.78 11.59 18.67
N ALA A 116 -7.56 12.80 19.18
CA ALA A 116 -6.32 13.53 18.97
C ALA A 116 -5.11 12.77 19.57
N ASP A 117 -5.29 12.19 20.75
CA ASP A 117 -4.30 11.32 21.39
C ASP A 117 -4.01 10.09 20.52
N HIS A 118 -5.05 9.49 19.90
CA HIS A 118 -4.84 8.35 19.00
C HIS A 118 -4.05 8.70 17.74
N VAL A 119 -4.33 9.85 17.13
CA VAL A 119 -3.55 10.34 15.98
C VAL A 119 -2.11 10.69 16.38
N ALA A 120 -1.95 11.29 17.57
CA ALA A 120 -0.63 11.62 18.12
C ALA A 120 0.24 10.37 18.28
N ILE A 121 -0.32 9.22 18.69
CA ILE A 121 0.42 7.95 18.76
C ILE A 121 1.11 7.59 17.43
N TYR A 122 0.44 7.80 16.28
CA TYR A 122 1.03 7.49 14.98
C TYR A 122 2.16 8.46 14.62
N TRP A 123 2.01 9.75 14.91
CA TRP A 123 3.05 10.74 14.68
C TRP A 123 4.25 10.59 15.61
N GLU A 124 4.01 10.28 16.89
CA GLU A 124 5.04 9.96 17.87
C GLU A 124 5.81 8.70 17.46
N ALA A 125 5.09 7.63 17.12
CA ALA A 125 5.71 6.40 16.61
C ALA A 125 6.50 6.64 15.31
N LEU A 126 6.01 7.50 14.41
CA LEU A 126 6.73 7.88 13.20
C LEU A 126 8.03 8.62 13.53
N ALA A 127 7.97 9.60 14.44
CA ALA A 127 9.13 10.38 14.85
C ALA A 127 10.18 9.53 15.56
N GLU A 128 9.76 8.64 16.46
CA GLU A 128 10.64 7.68 17.12
C GLU A 128 11.34 6.75 16.11
N GLU A 129 10.58 6.22 15.14
CA GLU A 129 11.14 5.31 14.15
C GLU A 129 12.09 6.03 13.18
N ASP A 130 11.83 7.31 12.88
CA ASP A 130 12.72 8.14 12.06
C ASP A 130 14.05 8.39 12.80
N GLU A 131 13.98 8.70 14.10
CA GLU A 131 15.15 8.84 14.97
C GLU A 131 15.96 7.54 15.06
N ARG A 132 15.29 6.39 15.21
CA ARG A 132 15.94 5.06 15.17
C ARG A 132 16.64 4.84 13.84
N MET A 133 15.98 5.14 12.73
CA MET A 133 16.56 4.99 11.39
C MET A 133 17.81 5.86 11.19
N VAL A 134 17.78 7.11 11.66
CA VAL A 134 18.94 8.03 11.60
C VAL A 134 20.11 7.51 12.45
N ARG A 135 19.83 6.94 13.62
CA ARG A 135 20.85 6.32 14.49
C ARG A 135 21.35 4.97 13.99
N GLY A 136 20.68 4.38 13.01
CA GLY A 136 20.93 3.01 12.57
C GLY A 136 20.52 1.95 13.58
N ASP A 137 19.65 2.30 14.53
CA ASP A 137 19.05 1.37 15.48
C ASP A 137 17.96 0.56 14.76
N ARG A 138 18.16 -0.76 14.71
CA ARG A 138 17.26 -1.71 14.04
C ARG A 138 16.56 -2.64 15.01
N THR A 139 16.75 -2.45 16.31
CA THR A 139 16.35 -3.42 17.34
C THR A 139 14.85 -3.75 17.25
N GLY A 140 14.01 -2.75 16.97
CA GLY A 140 12.56 -2.94 16.78
C GLY A 140 12.16 -3.67 15.48
N VAL A 141 12.81 -3.37 14.35
CA VAL A 141 12.47 -4.00 13.06
C VAL A 141 13.10 -5.38 12.89
N GLU A 142 14.15 -5.71 13.65
CA GLU A 142 14.75 -7.03 13.63
C GLU A 142 13.81 -8.12 14.16
N GLU A 143 13.05 -7.84 15.22
CA GLU A 143 12.05 -8.77 15.76
C GLU A 143 10.92 -8.98 14.74
N GLU A 144 10.36 -7.90 14.20
CA GLU A 144 9.33 -7.94 13.16
C GLU A 144 9.81 -8.70 11.90
N ALA A 145 11.07 -8.52 11.50
CA ALA A 145 11.67 -9.24 10.37
C ALA A 145 11.79 -10.76 10.65
N ARG A 146 12.14 -11.16 11.88
CA ARG A 146 12.22 -12.58 12.28
C ARG A 146 10.83 -13.22 12.26
N GLU A 147 9.83 -12.57 12.83
CA GLU A 147 8.44 -13.07 12.82
C GLU A 147 7.91 -13.26 11.39
N LEU A 148 8.20 -12.32 10.49
CA LEU A 148 7.82 -12.41 9.09
C LEU A 148 8.50 -13.60 8.39
N LEU A 149 9.79 -13.84 8.65
CA LEU A 149 10.53 -14.96 8.09
C LEU A 149 10.01 -16.29 8.63
N GLU A 150 9.80 -16.40 9.95
CA GLU A 150 9.22 -17.59 10.60
C GLU A 150 7.87 -17.96 9.98
N GLY A 151 7.01 -16.97 9.72
CA GLY A 151 5.72 -17.18 9.06
C GLY A 151 5.80 -17.72 7.62
N THR A 152 6.96 -17.62 6.96
CA THR A 152 7.19 -18.20 5.62
C THR A 152 7.94 -19.53 5.63
N GLY A 153 8.67 -19.82 6.72
CA GLY A 153 9.63 -20.93 6.77
C GLY A 153 10.86 -20.73 5.88
N GLU A 154 11.04 -19.54 5.28
CA GLU A 154 12.20 -19.20 4.46
C GLU A 154 13.30 -18.55 5.32
N GLY A 155 14.56 -18.73 4.92
CA GLY A 155 15.73 -18.17 5.61
C GLY A 155 16.50 -17.19 4.74
N LEU A 156 17.14 -16.20 5.38
CA LEU A 156 18.05 -15.25 4.72
C LEU A 156 19.45 -15.36 5.30
N ALA A 157 20.46 -15.17 4.45
CA ALA A 157 21.83 -14.95 4.91
C ALA A 157 21.94 -13.60 5.63
N SER A 158 22.90 -13.46 6.56
CA SER A 158 23.06 -12.27 7.41
C SER A 158 23.05 -10.95 6.64
N ALA A 159 23.79 -10.82 5.53
CA ALA A 159 23.79 -9.58 4.73
C ALA A 159 22.42 -9.26 4.10
N SER A 160 21.66 -10.27 3.67
CA SER A 160 20.31 -10.10 3.15
C SER A 160 19.29 -9.84 4.26
N PHE A 161 19.53 -10.35 5.47
CA PHE A 161 18.73 -10.04 6.65
C PHE A 161 18.91 -8.57 7.07
N ASP A 162 20.15 -8.05 7.09
CA ASP A 162 20.39 -6.63 7.34
C ASP A 162 19.67 -5.74 6.32
N ARG A 163 19.68 -6.17 5.06
CA ARG A 163 18.95 -5.51 3.98
C ARG A 163 17.44 -5.54 4.20
N LEU A 164 16.89 -6.67 4.64
CA LEU A 164 15.49 -6.79 5.03
C LEU A 164 15.13 -5.80 6.13
N CYS A 165 15.92 -5.74 7.21
CA CYS A 165 15.66 -4.82 8.33
C CYS A 165 15.61 -3.36 7.86
N TRP A 166 16.55 -2.95 6.99
CA TRP A 166 16.56 -1.60 6.44
C TRP A 166 15.33 -1.28 5.58
N GLU A 167 14.93 -2.18 4.69
CA GLU A 167 13.73 -1.98 3.86
C GLU A 167 12.44 -2.06 4.68
N LEU A 168 12.42 -2.88 5.74
CA LEU A 168 11.29 -2.99 6.65
C LEU A 168 11.11 -1.71 7.45
N GLN A 169 12.21 -1.10 7.93
CA GLN A 169 12.17 0.19 8.62
C GLN A 169 11.61 1.31 7.74
N ARG A 170 12.04 1.37 6.47
CA ARG A 170 11.44 2.30 5.49
C ARG A 170 9.96 2.04 5.25
N THR A 171 9.59 0.76 5.19
CA THR A 171 8.20 0.35 5.01
C THR A 171 7.35 0.74 6.22
N LYS A 172 7.88 0.61 7.43
CA LYS A 172 7.24 1.01 8.69
C LYS A 172 7.04 2.53 8.77
N LEU A 173 8.05 3.33 8.44
CA LEU A 173 7.91 4.79 8.34
C LEU A 173 6.80 5.18 7.37
N ARG A 174 6.77 4.55 6.20
CA ARG A 174 5.70 4.78 5.23
C ARG A 174 4.33 4.40 5.79
N LEU A 175 4.21 3.23 6.41
CA LEU A 175 2.96 2.75 7.01
C LEU A 175 2.44 3.74 8.06
N LEU A 176 3.29 4.14 9.01
CA LEU A 176 2.91 5.05 10.10
C LEU A 176 2.44 6.40 9.56
N ARG A 177 3.15 6.95 8.57
CA ARG A 177 2.73 8.18 7.89
C ARG A 177 1.40 8.00 7.17
N ASP A 178 1.24 6.95 6.37
CA ASP A 178 0.00 6.68 5.63
C ASP A 178 -1.20 6.53 6.59
N CYS A 179 -1.02 5.90 7.75
CA CYS A 179 -2.04 5.79 8.79
C CYS A 179 -2.38 7.16 9.41
N ALA A 180 -1.38 7.94 9.83
CA ALA A 180 -1.58 9.26 10.44
C ALA A 180 -2.32 10.23 9.49
N GLU A 181 -1.85 10.33 8.25
CA GLU A 181 -2.46 11.12 7.18
C GLU A 181 -3.92 10.70 6.91
N GLU A 182 -4.20 9.39 6.88
CA GLU A 182 -5.56 8.87 6.71
C GLU A 182 -6.46 9.17 7.92
N TRP A 183 -5.92 9.24 9.15
CA TRP A 183 -6.71 9.62 10.33
C TRP A 183 -7.04 11.13 10.33
N GLU A 184 -6.11 11.98 9.90
CA GLU A 184 -6.32 13.44 9.82
C GLU A 184 -7.13 13.87 8.58
N ALA A 185 -7.31 12.95 7.62
CA ALA A 185 -7.75 13.25 6.27
C ALA A 185 -6.88 14.33 5.59
N ASP A 186 -5.58 14.32 5.90
CA ASP A 186 -4.56 15.16 5.28
C ASP A 186 -3.79 14.34 4.24
N TYR A 187 -4.09 14.57 2.97
CA TYR A 187 -3.44 13.88 1.83
C TYR A 187 -2.41 14.76 1.12
N SER A 188 -1.97 15.85 1.75
CA SER A 188 -1.06 16.84 1.15
C SER A 188 0.31 16.25 0.75
N GLY A 189 0.72 15.12 1.34
CA GLY A 189 2.01 14.44 1.11
C GLY A 189 2.03 13.36 0.03
N ARG A 190 0.88 12.92 -0.51
CA ARG A 190 0.85 11.88 -1.56
C ARG A 190 1.29 12.47 -2.90
N PRO A 191 2.21 11.85 -3.65
CA PRO A 191 2.42 12.24 -5.04
C PRO A 191 1.08 12.15 -5.77
N ARG A 192 0.71 13.22 -6.49
CA ARG A 192 -0.37 13.19 -7.47
C ARG A 192 -0.09 12.02 -8.40
N ARG A 193 -0.75 10.88 -8.20
CA ARG A 193 -0.63 9.77 -9.13
C ARG A 193 -1.40 10.19 -10.38
N SER A 194 -0.68 10.78 -11.33
CA SER A 194 -1.16 10.96 -12.69
C SER A 194 -1.21 9.58 -13.35
N GLU A 195 -2.27 8.84 -13.12
CA GLU A 195 -2.57 7.60 -13.87
C GLU A 195 -4.04 7.60 -14.29
N VAL A 196 -4.42 8.64 -15.05
CA VAL A 196 -5.18 8.40 -16.28
C VAL A 196 -4.16 8.42 -17.42
N ALA A 197 -3.33 7.38 -17.48
CA ALA A 197 -2.49 7.08 -18.62
C ALA A 197 -2.77 5.63 -19.00
N GLY A 198 -3.95 5.46 -19.60
CA GLY A 198 -4.49 4.20 -20.11
C GLY A 198 -5.59 4.51 -21.11
N ALA A 199 -5.32 5.47 -22.02
CA ALA A 199 -6.10 5.62 -23.23
C ALA A 199 -5.83 4.42 -24.14
N THR A 200 -6.64 3.38 -23.99
CA THR A 200 -6.97 2.48 -25.09
C THR A 200 -8.47 2.53 -25.26
N ALA A 201 -8.89 3.18 -26.36
CA ALA A 201 -10.23 3.12 -26.87
C ALA A 201 -10.67 1.66 -27.02
N GLY A 202 -11.71 1.30 -26.27
CA GLY A 202 -12.40 0.02 -26.36
C GLY A 202 -13.63 0.15 -25.46
N GLY A 203 -14.81 0.25 -26.08
CA GLY A 203 -16.08 0.57 -25.41
C GLY A 203 -16.31 -0.26 -24.14
N GLY A 204 -16.49 0.44 -23.03
CA GLY A 204 -16.96 -0.17 -21.79
C GLY A 204 -18.41 -0.64 -21.96
N PRO A 205 -18.79 -1.83 -21.47
CA PRO A 205 -20.18 -2.10 -21.14
C PRO A 205 -20.57 -1.17 -20.00
N GLY A 206 -21.64 -0.40 -20.18
CA GLY A 206 -22.14 0.53 -19.17
C GLY A 206 -22.34 -0.18 -17.84
N ALA A 207 -21.64 0.30 -16.81
CA ALA A 207 -21.99 0.02 -15.43
C ALA A 207 -23.44 0.47 -15.23
N ALA A 208 -24.27 -0.43 -14.71
CA ALA A 208 -25.66 -0.16 -14.41
C ALA A 208 -25.72 0.91 -13.31
N GLY A 209 -25.89 2.17 -13.71
CA GLY A 209 -26.12 3.27 -12.78
C GLY A 209 -27.39 2.99 -11.98
N THR A 210 -27.28 3.04 -10.65
CA THR A 210 -28.47 3.04 -9.83
C THR A 210 -29.08 4.43 -9.95
N ASP A 211 -30.30 4.54 -10.48
CA ASP A 211 -31.06 5.81 -10.62
C ASP A 211 -31.54 6.33 -9.24
N ARG A 212 -30.80 6.01 -8.18
CA ARG A 212 -31.15 6.28 -6.79
C ARG A 212 -30.68 7.68 -6.43
N SER A 213 -31.65 8.56 -6.19
CA SER A 213 -31.40 9.92 -5.70
C SER A 213 -30.60 9.92 -4.40
N LEU A 214 -29.67 10.88 -4.30
CA LEU A 214 -28.88 11.11 -3.09
C LEU A 214 -29.77 11.41 -1.88
N ARG A 215 -30.83 12.19 -2.06
CA ARG A 215 -31.79 12.49 -0.98
C ARG A 215 -32.49 11.22 -0.49
N ALA A 216 -33.01 10.41 -1.40
CA ALA A 216 -33.70 9.16 -1.04
C ALA A 216 -32.77 8.18 -0.30
N ALA A 217 -31.51 8.08 -0.74
CA ALA A 217 -30.50 7.25 -0.08
C ALA A 217 -30.12 7.77 1.32
N VAL A 218 -30.03 9.09 1.48
CA VAL A 218 -29.78 9.74 2.78
C VAL A 218 -30.94 9.51 3.74
N ASP A 219 -32.18 9.70 3.30
CA ASP A 219 -33.37 9.52 4.13
C ASP A 219 -33.50 8.06 4.58
N GLU A 220 -33.27 7.10 3.68
CA GLU A 220 -33.26 5.67 4.03
C GLU A 220 -32.18 5.34 5.07
N TRP A 221 -30.97 5.88 4.90
CA TRP A 221 -29.90 5.65 5.87
C TRP A 221 -30.27 6.24 7.24
N LEU A 222 -30.74 7.48 7.27
CA LEU A 222 -31.16 8.15 8.50
C LEU A 222 -32.33 7.42 9.19
N GLU A 223 -33.28 6.87 8.43
CA GLU A 223 -34.37 6.04 8.97
C GLU A 223 -33.83 4.72 9.54
N SER A 224 -32.89 4.06 8.84
CA SER A 224 -32.27 2.81 9.32
C SER A 224 -31.48 3.00 10.62
N GLU A 225 -30.89 4.18 10.83
CA GLU A 225 -30.08 4.52 12.00
C GLU A 225 -30.92 5.16 13.14
N SER A 226 -32.13 5.63 12.85
CA SER A 226 -33.01 6.32 13.82
C SER A 226 -33.41 5.48 15.03
N GLY A 227 -33.34 4.14 14.93
CA GLY A 227 -33.56 3.22 16.05
C GLY A 227 -32.31 2.94 16.90
N SER A 228 -31.12 3.34 16.45
CA SER A 228 -29.84 2.98 17.07
C SER A 228 -29.03 4.18 17.60
N TRP A 229 -29.31 5.41 17.16
CA TRP A 229 -28.53 6.61 17.53
C TRP A 229 -29.26 7.51 18.53
N GLU A 230 -28.53 8.20 19.40
CA GLU A 230 -29.08 9.33 20.18
C GLU A 230 -29.50 10.46 19.23
N ASP A 231 -30.66 11.09 19.49
CA ASP A 231 -31.30 12.13 18.66
C ASP A 231 -30.34 13.25 18.19
N LYS A 232 -29.34 13.59 19.01
CA LYS A 232 -28.34 14.63 18.73
C LYS A 232 -27.35 14.23 17.65
N GLY A 233 -26.95 12.96 17.57
CA GLY A 233 -26.02 12.43 16.56
C GLY A 233 -26.66 12.37 15.18
N VAL A 234 -27.92 11.91 15.11
CA VAL A 234 -28.74 11.90 13.89
C VAL A 234 -28.92 13.31 13.34
N ALA A 235 -29.26 14.27 14.20
CA ALA A 235 -29.44 15.67 13.79
C ALA A 235 -28.17 16.30 13.22
N GLU A 236 -26.99 15.97 13.76
CA GLU A 236 -25.73 16.51 13.27
C GLU A 236 -25.27 15.86 11.96
N THR A 237 -25.45 14.54 11.82
CA THR A 237 -25.20 13.81 10.57
C THR A 237 -26.13 14.30 9.46
N LYS A 238 -27.44 14.38 9.74
CA LYS A 238 -28.44 14.95 8.84
C LYS A 238 -28.05 16.34 8.37
N ARG A 239 -27.65 17.23 9.29
CA ARG A 239 -27.19 18.58 8.94
C ARG A 239 -26.03 18.57 7.96
N ASN A 240 -25.05 17.67 8.11
CA ASN A 240 -23.89 17.64 7.21
C ASN A 240 -24.24 17.02 5.84
N LEU A 241 -25.18 16.08 5.79
CA LEU A 241 -25.70 15.53 4.54
C LEU A 241 -26.60 16.53 3.79
N ASP A 242 -27.41 17.31 4.52
CA ASP A 242 -28.17 18.42 3.94
C ASP A 242 -27.24 19.46 3.31
N ARG A 243 -26.09 19.72 3.93
CA ARG A 243 -25.05 20.61 3.39
C ARG A 243 -24.40 20.05 2.12
N LEU A 244 -24.19 18.74 2.05
CA LEU A 244 -23.76 18.07 0.82
C LEU A 244 -24.84 18.23 -0.27
N LEU A 245 -26.11 17.95 0.05
CA LEU A 245 -27.24 18.09 -0.86
C LEU A 245 -27.41 19.53 -1.38
N GLN A 246 -27.16 20.54 -0.53
CA GLN A 246 -27.15 21.95 -0.97
C GLN A 246 -26.07 22.20 -2.03
N LEU A 247 -24.88 21.60 -1.86
CA LEU A 247 -23.74 21.80 -2.75
C LEU A 247 -23.89 21.06 -4.08
N VAL A 248 -24.31 19.79 -4.05
CA VAL A 248 -24.30 18.90 -5.22
C VAL A 248 -25.69 18.70 -5.85
N GLY A 249 -26.74 19.14 -5.18
CA GLY A 249 -28.12 18.88 -5.58
C GLY A 249 -28.56 17.44 -5.29
N ASP A 250 -29.77 17.11 -5.73
CA ASP A 250 -30.36 15.78 -5.59
C ASP A 250 -30.13 14.93 -6.84
N ARG A 251 -28.86 14.68 -7.13
CA ARG A 251 -28.42 13.80 -8.23
C ARG A 251 -28.24 12.35 -7.75
N PRO A 252 -28.06 11.38 -8.65
CA PRO A 252 -27.78 10.00 -8.27
C PRO A 252 -26.56 9.88 -7.32
N VAL A 253 -26.62 8.94 -6.38
CA VAL A 253 -25.55 8.72 -5.37
C VAL A 253 -24.21 8.40 -6.05
N ASP A 254 -24.24 7.63 -7.14
CA ASP A 254 -23.08 7.20 -7.93
C ASP A 254 -22.48 8.31 -8.79
N GLU A 255 -23.13 9.48 -8.91
CA GLU A 255 -22.59 10.67 -9.55
C GLU A 255 -21.81 11.57 -8.59
N VAL A 256 -21.84 11.30 -7.29
CA VAL A 256 -21.06 12.08 -6.32
C VAL A 256 -19.59 11.72 -6.45
N ARG A 257 -18.75 12.72 -6.81
CA ARG A 257 -17.32 12.53 -7.03
C ARG A 257 -16.51 13.09 -5.87
N ARG A 258 -15.25 12.65 -5.82
CA ARG A 258 -14.26 13.11 -4.84
C ARG A 258 -14.09 14.63 -4.83
N ASP A 259 -14.17 15.27 -6.00
CA ASP A 259 -14.09 16.73 -6.13
C ASP A 259 -15.22 17.44 -5.36
N ASP A 260 -16.37 16.81 -5.22
CA ASP A 260 -17.49 17.39 -4.50
C ASP A 260 -17.32 17.29 -2.99
N ILE A 261 -16.69 16.21 -2.51
CA ILE A 261 -16.27 16.08 -1.11
C ILE A 261 -15.17 17.10 -0.76
N ALA A 262 -14.23 17.34 -1.69
CA ALA A 262 -13.22 18.37 -1.52
C ALA A 262 -13.84 19.77 -1.45
N LYS A 263 -14.78 20.09 -2.37
CA LYS A 263 -15.54 21.35 -2.34
C LYS A 263 -16.33 21.49 -1.04
N LEU A 264 -16.95 20.43 -0.54
CA LEU A 264 -17.66 20.43 0.74
C LEU A 264 -16.70 20.73 1.89
N LYS A 265 -15.50 20.14 1.93
CA LYS A 265 -14.47 20.41 2.95
C LYS A 265 -14.07 21.89 2.95
N SER A 266 -13.77 22.46 1.77
CA SER A 266 -13.43 23.88 1.63
C SER A 266 -14.58 24.79 2.03
N LEU A 267 -15.81 24.42 1.68
CA LEU A 267 -17.01 25.17 2.06
C LEU A 267 -17.18 25.18 3.58
N LEU A 268 -17.08 24.01 4.22
CA LEU A 268 -17.28 23.86 5.66
C LEU A 268 -16.25 24.65 6.47
N GLN A 269 -15.03 24.86 5.96
CA GLN A 269 -14.03 25.75 6.59
C GLN A 269 -14.45 27.23 6.61
N ARG A 270 -15.32 27.63 5.68
CA ARG A 270 -15.79 29.02 5.51
C ARG A 270 -17.16 29.27 6.15
N VAL A 271 -17.87 28.23 6.58
CA VAL A 271 -19.16 28.37 7.28
C VAL A 271 -18.92 28.78 8.73
N PRO A 272 -19.44 29.94 9.19
CA PRO A 272 -19.26 30.37 10.57
C PRO A 272 -19.81 29.37 11.60
N LYS A 273 -19.15 29.28 12.76
CA LYS A 273 -19.65 28.58 13.95
C LYS A 273 -21.06 29.09 14.31
N GLY A 274 -21.96 28.18 14.66
CA GLY A 274 -23.34 28.52 15.04
C GLY A 274 -24.29 28.79 13.87
N THR A 275 -23.84 28.66 12.62
CA THR A 275 -24.73 28.76 11.45
C THR A 275 -25.80 27.68 11.51
N GLN A 276 -27.08 28.11 11.47
CA GLN A 276 -28.21 27.19 11.52
C GLN A 276 -28.27 26.29 10.28
N ALA A 277 -28.88 25.10 10.43
CA ALA A 277 -29.01 24.12 9.37
C ALA A 277 -29.83 24.62 8.15
N SER A 278 -30.74 25.58 8.38
CA SER A 278 -31.61 26.19 7.37
C SER A 278 -30.92 27.22 6.47
N VAL A 279 -29.69 27.61 6.78
CA VAL A 279 -28.95 28.61 6.00
C VAL A 279 -28.36 27.95 4.75
N ASP A 280 -28.60 28.54 3.58
CA ASP A 280 -27.92 28.13 2.35
C ASP A 280 -26.43 28.47 2.45
N ILE A 281 -25.63 27.42 2.57
CA ILE A 281 -24.19 27.55 2.82
C ILE A 281 -23.40 27.89 1.56
N ARG A 282 -24.00 27.82 0.37
CA ARG A 282 -23.31 28.08 -0.91
C ARG A 282 -22.82 29.52 -0.99
N GLY A 283 -23.50 30.46 -0.34
CA GLY A 283 -23.09 31.86 -0.26
C GLY A 283 -21.72 32.07 0.39
N PHE A 284 -21.25 31.13 1.22
CA PHE A 284 -19.93 31.22 1.86
C PHE A 284 -18.77 30.79 0.94
N LEU A 285 -19.05 30.21 -0.24
CA LEU A 285 -18.02 29.89 -1.24
C LEU A 285 -17.40 31.16 -1.83
N SER A 286 -18.20 32.20 -2.05
CA SER A 286 -17.80 33.47 -2.67
C SER A 286 -17.79 34.66 -1.71
N GLY A 287 -18.30 34.50 -0.49
CA GLY A 287 -18.33 35.55 0.53
C GLY A 287 -16.97 35.81 1.20
N GLU A 288 -16.86 36.93 1.92
CA GLU A 288 -15.70 37.25 2.75
C GLU A 288 -15.42 36.13 3.77
N GLU A 289 -14.14 35.88 4.04
CA GLU A 289 -13.78 34.86 5.02
C GLU A 289 -14.29 35.26 6.41
N PRO A 290 -14.89 34.31 7.16
CA PRO A 290 -15.35 34.63 8.49
C PRO A 290 -14.17 35.04 9.40
N PRO A 291 -14.40 35.92 10.39
CA PRO A 291 -13.40 36.28 11.39
C PRO A 291 -12.83 35.01 12.05
N PRO A 292 -11.54 34.99 12.43
CA PRO A 292 -10.88 33.80 12.99
C PRO A 292 -11.64 33.14 14.14
N GLU A 293 -12.27 33.94 15.01
CA GLU A 293 -13.04 33.47 16.16
C GLU A 293 -14.30 32.67 15.77
N LYS A 294 -14.89 33.03 14.63
CA LYS A 294 -16.09 32.38 14.09
C LYS A 294 -15.76 31.25 13.11
N ARG A 295 -14.48 31.03 12.77
CA ARG A 295 -14.07 29.90 11.92
C ARG A 295 -14.27 28.58 12.67
N PRO A 296 -14.83 27.54 12.02
CA PRO A 296 -14.84 26.20 12.57
C PRO A 296 -13.40 25.68 12.69
N SER A 297 -13.13 24.87 13.72
CA SER A 297 -11.81 24.23 13.83
C SER A 297 -11.63 23.21 12.70
N ALA A 298 -10.38 22.95 12.33
CA ALA A 298 -10.05 21.88 11.37
C ALA A 298 -10.71 20.54 11.78
N THR A 299 -10.68 20.23 13.07
CA THR A 299 -11.35 19.08 13.69
C THR A 299 -12.86 19.05 13.46
N THR A 300 -13.54 20.20 13.57
CA THR A 300 -14.99 20.30 13.32
C THR A 300 -15.32 19.98 11.86
N VAL A 301 -14.48 20.44 10.93
CA VAL A 301 -14.64 20.17 9.50
C VAL A 301 -14.37 18.70 9.20
N SER A 302 -13.31 18.11 9.75
CA SER A 302 -12.99 16.69 9.57
C SER A 302 -14.11 15.78 10.11
N LYS A 303 -14.73 16.10 11.26
CA LYS A 303 -15.91 15.38 11.76
C LYS A 303 -17.11 15.45 10.82
N ALA A 304 -17.36 16.62 10.23
CA ALA A 304 -18.45 16.77 9.27
C ALA A 304 -18.20 15.95 8.00
N ILE A 305 -16.96 15.88 7.51
CA ILE A 305 -16.57 15.04 6.38
C ILE A 305 -16.62 13.55 6.74
N GLY A 306 -16.18 13.15 7.93
CA GLY A 306 -16.24 11.76 8.39
C GLY A 306 -17.66 11.21 8.42
N ARG A 307 -18.64 12.02 8.81
CA ARG A 307 -20.08 11.64 8.77
C ARG A 307 -20.60 11.45 7.35
N VAL A 308 -20.13 12.28 6.42
CA VAL A 308 -20.44 12.13 4.99
C VAL A 308 -19.75 10.88 4.42
N ALA A 309 -18.52 10.59 4.82
CA ALA A 309 -17.81 9.38 4.41
C ALA A 309 -18.50 8.10 4.94
N ALA A 310 -19.05 8.13 6.15
CA ALA A 310 -19.81 7.01 6.73
C ALA A 310 -21.07 6.69 5.91
N PHE A 311 -21.80 7.71 5.44
CA PHE A 311 -22.92 7.52 4.51
C PHE A 311 -22.48 6.80 3.23
N PHE A 312 -21.35 7.22 2.64
CA PHE A 312 -20.85 6.59 1.42
C PHE A 312 -20.28 5.17 1.65
N ALA A 313 -19.77 4.87 2.85
CA ALA A 313 -19.39 3.50 3.21
C ALA A 313 -20.64 2.60 3.28
N TYR A 314 -21.73 3.08 3.86
CA TYR A 314 -23.02 2.41 3.85
C TYR A 314 -23.57 2.20 2.42
N ALA A 315 -23.36 3.18 1.52
CA ALA A 315 -23.74 3.07 0.11
C ALA A 315 -22.87 2.07 -0.66
N GLU A 316 -21.58 1.97 -0.34
CA GLU A 316 -20.64 1.00 -0.89
C GLU A 316 -21.00 -0.43 -0.44
N ASP A 317 -21.32 -0.62 0.85
CA ASP A 317 -21.76 -1.92 1.41
C ASP A 317 -23.06 -2.44 0.77
N ARG A 318 -23.92 -1.53 0.28
CA ARG A 318 -25.15 -1.87 -0.46
C ARG A 318 -24.96 -1.91 -1.98
N GLU A 319 -23.72 -1.79 -2.45
CA GLU A 319 -23.36 -1.82 -3.87
C GLU A 319 -24.06 -0.72 -4.70
N TRP A 320 -24.46 0.39 -4.07
CA TRP A 320 -25.02 1.55 -4.78
C TRP A 320 -23.95 2.34 -5.52
N ILE A 321 -22.72 2.27 -5.00
CA ILE A 321 -21.53 2.85 -5.57
C ILE A 321 -20.42 1.80 -5.55
N GLU A 322 -19.54 1.83 -6.54
CA GLU A 322 -18.40 0.91 -6.58
C GLU A 322 -17.29 1.28 -5.59
N ARG A 323 -17.22 2.57 -5.23
CA ARG A 323 -16.18 3.09 -4.35
C ARG A 323 -16.62 4.37 -3.67
N ASN A 324 -16.32 4.48 -2.38
CA ASN A 324 -16.60 5.68 -1.60
C ASN A 324 -15.81 6.91 -2.12
N PRO A 325 -16.49 8.01 -2.52
CA PRO A 325 -15.84 9.21 -3.05
C PRO A 325 -15.06 10.01 -2.00
N ALA A 326 -15.17 9.67 -0.71
CA ALA A 326 -14.35 10.24 0.35
C ALA A 326 -12.97 9.58 0.50
N PHE A 327 -12.70 8.47 -0.21
CA PHE A 327 -11.44 7.68 -0.18
C PHE A 327 -10.79 7.50 -1.58
#